data_AF-A0A1W2F7A8-F1
#
_entry.id   AF-A0A1W2F7A8-F1
#
_cell.length_a   1.000
_cell.length_b   1.000
_cell.length_c   1.000
_cell.angle_alpha   90.00
_cell.angle_beta   90.00
_cell.angle_gamma   90.00
#
_symmetry.space_group_name_H-M   'P 1'
#
loop_
_entity.id
_entity.type
_entity.pdbx_description
1 polymer ?
#
loop_
_entity_poly.entity_id
_entity_poly.type
_entity_poly.pdbx_seq_one_letter_code
_entity_poly.pdbx_strand_id
1 'polypeptide(L)'
;MNAPLGKTAGSWTLALVSDDAALHAAVAAMMHAGTTPADLRLVRPREATASLREDATDIVLIDADTAGDIAALLAVALLVQTAPVCVLGHRLEPVSAKAKSLIEGGASLVWGKLSGTADPLLASETGGELLVRLDAVRSEHRATLIEADAHG
;
A
#
# COMPACT_ATOMS: atom_id res chain seq x y z
N MET A 1 -0.81 -3.88 34.82
CA MET A 1 -1.54 -3.38 33.63
C MET A 1 -0.49 -2.80 32.70
N ASN A 2 -0.14 -3.51 31.63
CA ASN A 2 0.89 -3.05 30.70
C ASN A 2 0.21 -2.11 29.70
N ALA A 3 0.58 -0.83 29.70
CA ALA A 3 0.24 0.08 28.62
C ALA A 3 0.83 -0.46 27.31
N PRO A 4 0.11 -0.42 26.18
CA PRO A 4 0.67 -0.85 24.90
C PRO A 4 1.87 0.04 24.57
N LEU A 5 3.04 -0.59 24.43
CA LEU A 5 4.27 0.09 24.06
C LEU A 5 4.12 0.71 22.66
N GLY A 6 4.07 2.03 22.61
CA GLY A 6 4.70 2.83 21.57
C GLY A 6 4.12 2.75 20.16
N LYS A 7 2.84 3.08 19.95
CA LYS A 7 2.51 3.81 18.72
C LYS A 7 3.03 5.24 18.93
N THR A 8 4.15 5.58 18.29
CA THR A 8 4.59 6.97 18.21
C THR A 8 3.44 7.76 17.59
N ALA A 9 2.90 8.74 18.32
CA ALA A 9 1.90 9.65 17.77
C ALA A 9 2.50 10.28 16.50
N GLY A 10 2.02 9.87 15.33
CA GLY A 10 2.51 10.32 14.03
C GLY A 10 3.04 9.24 13.06
N SER A 11 3.21 7.97 13.47
CA SER A 11 3.49 6.90 12.49
C SER A 11 2.24 6.55 11.69
N TRP A 12 2.40 6.28 10.40
CA TRP A 12 1.34 5.76 9.54
C TRP A 12 1.57 4.29 9.20
N THR A 13 0.50 3.61 8.85
CA THR A 13 0.46 2.16 8.72
C THR A 13 0.27 1.78 7.25
N LEU A 14 1.12 0.90 6.74
CA LEU A 14 1.03 0.34 5.40
C LEU A 14 0.81 -1.17 5.49
N ALA A 15 -0.28 -1.67 4.93
CA ALA A 15 -0.47 -3.11 4.71
C ALA A 15 0.05 -3.49 3.32
N LEU A 16 1.09 -4.32 3.26
CA LEU A 16 1.55 -4.96 2.02
C LEU A 16 0.84 -6.30 1.85
N VAL A 17 -0.01 -6.43 0.84
CA VAL A 17 -0.64 -7.69 0.44
C VAL A 17 0.26 -8.39 -0.58
N SER A 18 1.05 -9.38 -0.14
CA SER A 18 2.00 -10.10 -0.99
C SER A 18 2.38 -11.46 -0.40
N ASP A 19 2.73 -12.41 -1.27
CA ASP A 19 3.40 -13.64 -0.86
C ASP A 19 4.93 -13.61 -0.94
N ASP A 20 5.50 -12.55 -1.53
CA ASP A 20 6.93 -12.38 -1.74
C ASP A 20 7.62 -11.80 -0.48
N ALA A 21 8.35 -12.65 0.23
CA ALA A 21 9.13 -12.27 1.40
C ALA A 21 10.24 -11.25 1.08
N ALA A 22 10.78 -11.29 -0.14
CA ALA A 22 11.85 -10.41 -0.55
C ALA A 22 11.32 -9.03 -0.96
N LEU A 23 10.11 -8.96 -1.56
CA LEU A 23 9.40 -7.69 -1.71
C LEU A 23 9.08 -7.07 -0.36
N HIS A 24 8.62 -7.87 0.61
CA HIS A 24 8.37 -7.39 1.97
C HIS A 24 9.63 -6.78 2.60
N ALA A 25 10.79 -7.43 2.49
CA ALA A 25 12.05 -6.89 2.97
C ALA A 25 12.44 -5.58 2.27
N ALA A 26 12.21 -5.49 0.95
CA ALA A 26 12.51 -4.29 0.16
C ALA A 26 11.62 -3.10 0.56
N VAL A 27 10.32 -3.32 0.75
CA VAL A 27 9.37 -2.30 1.24
C VAL A 27 9.70 -1.89 2.68
N ALA A 28 10.09 -2.84 3.53
CA ALA A 28 10.53 -2.53 4.90
C ALA A 28 11.76 -1.63 4.91
N ALA A 29 12.76 -1.93 4.08
CA ALA A 29 13.97 -1.12 3.92
C ALA A 29 13.64 0.28 3.38
N MET A 30 12.77 0.37 2.38
CA MET A 30 12.26 1.64 1.83
C MET A 30 11.62 2.51 2.92
N MET A 31 10.74 1.92 3.74
CA MET A 31 10.06 2.63 4.82
C MET A 31 11.02 3.06 5.94
N HIS A 32 12.03 2.23 6.25
CA HIS A 32 13.05 2.57 7.23
C HIS A 32 13.98 3.70 6.77
N ALA A 33 14.26 3.79 5.46
CA ALA A 33 15.05 4.86 4.87
C ALA A 33 14.27 6.19 4.74
N GLY A 34 12.94 6.14 4.87
CA GLY A 34 12.06 7.31 4.80
C GLY A 34 12.23 8.27 5.97
N THR A 35 11.89 9.55 5.74
CA THR A 35 11.90 10.59 6.78
C THR A 35 10.68 10.54 7.69
N THR A 36 9.56 9.98 7.20
CA THR A 36 8.31 9.84 7.96
C THR A 36 8.22 8.42 8.52
N PRO A 37 8.17 8.25 9.86
CA PRO A 37 8.01 6.93 10.48
C PRO A 37 6.75 6.22 9.98
N ALA A 38 6.89 4.97 9.58
CA ALA A 38 5.80 4.16 9.09
C ALA A 38 5.93 2.71 9.53
N ASP A 39 4.80 2.10 9.90
CA ASP A 39 4.70 0.71 10.33
C ASP A 39 4.26 -0.16 9.14
N LEU A 40 5.07 -1.16 8.81
CA LEU A 40 4.77 -2.12 7.74
C LEU A 40 4.14 -3.38 8.30
N ARG A 41 2.99 -3.78 7.73
CA ARG A 41 2.35 -5.06 8.01
C ARG A 41 2.30 -5.90 6.74
N LEU A 42 2.86 -7.11 6.78
CA LEU A 42 2.68 -8.10 5.71
C LEU A 42 1.35 -8.82 5.87
N VAL A 43 0.57 -8.88 4.80
CA VAL A 43 -0.71 -9.57 4.71
C VAL A 43 -0.64 -10.58 3.57
N ARG A 44 -0.97 -11.84 3.85
CA ARG A 44 -1.02 -12.86 2.80
C ARG A 44 -2.29 -12.66 1.96
N PRO A 45 -2.26 -12.81 0.62
CA PRO A 45 -3.45 -12.61 -0.22
C PRO A 45 -4.69 -13.38 0.25
N ARG A 46 -4.51 -14.63 0.69
CA ARG A 46 -5.59 -15.50 1.20
C ARG A 46 -6.20 -15.04 2.53
N GLU A 47 -5.48 -14.21 3.29
CA GLU A 47 -5.88 -13.69 4.61
C GLU A 47 -6.34 -12.23 4.52
N ALA A 48 -6.24 -11.60 3.34
CA ALA A 48 -6.47 -10.17 3.14
C ALA A 48 -7.82 -9.69 3.71
N THR A 49 -8.91 -10.40 3.45
CA THR A 49 -10.24 -10.02 3.95
C THR A 49 -10.30 -9.95 5.47
N ALA A 50 -9.71 -10.92 6.18
CA ALA A 50 -9.74 -10.96 7.63
C ALA A 50 -8.78 -9.91 8.22
N SER A 51 -7.52 -9.91 7.77
CA SER A 51 -6.49 -9.02 8.30
C SER A 51 -6.78 -7.53 8.04
N LEU A 52 -7.31 -7.17 6.86
CA LEU A 52 -7.63 -5.77 6.56
C LEU A 52 -8.88 -5.29 7.31
N ARG A 53 -9.76 -6.21 7.74
CA ARG A 53 -10.94 -5.86 8.54
C ARG A 53 -10.58 -5.62 10.00
N GLU A 54 -9.67 -6.42 10.53
CA GLU A 54 -9.27 -6.38 11.95
C GLU A 54 -8.44 -5.14 12.26
N ASP A 55 -7.50 -4.77 11.37
CA ASP A 55 -6.65 -3.61 11.56
C ASP A 55 -6.79 -2.63 10.40
N ALA A 56 -7.36 -1.46 10.71
CA ALA A 56 -7.39 -0.32 9.78
C ALA A 56 -5.96 0.14 9.45
N THR A 57 -5.74 0.48 8.19
CA THR A 57 -4.44 0.97 7.70
C THR A 57 -4.57 2.31 7.00
N ASP A 58 -3.48 3.07 6.89
CA ASP A 58 -3.47 4.33 6.14
C ASP A 58 -3.34 4.10 4.63
N ILE A 59 -2.67 3.02 4.22
CA ILE A 59 -2.55 2.58 2.82
C ILE A 59 -2.57 1.06 2.75
N VAL A 60 -3.25 0.52 1.72
CA VAL A 60 -3.09 -0.87 1.28
C VAL A 60 -2.23 -0.90 0.02
N LEU A 61 -1.12 -1.63 0.03
CA LEU A 61 -0.26 -1.85 -1.12
C LEU A 61 -0.40 -3.30 -1.58
N ILE A 62 -0.91 -3.52 -2.79
CA ILE A 62 -1.12 -4.86 -3.35
C ILE A 62 0.01 -5.19 -4.32
N ASP A 63 0.65 -6.34 -4.13
CA ASP A 63 1.62 -6.89 -5.05
C ASP A 63 0.93 -7.67 -6.18
N ALA A 64 0.93 -7.10 -7.38
CA ALA A 64 0.29 -7.67 -8.56
C ALA A 64 1.02 -8.87 -9.15
N ASP A 65 2.29 -9.09 -8.78
CA ASP A 65 3.09 -10.18 -9.33
C ASP A 65 2.81 -11.51 -8.64
N THR A 66 2.43 -11.46 -7.35
CA THR A 66 2.03 -12.63 -6.56
C THR A 66 0.51 -12.76 -6.41
N ALA A 67 -0.26 -11.73 -6.75
CA ALA A 67 -1.70 -11.79 -6.81
C ALA A 67 -2.18 -12.73 -7.93
N GLY A 68 -2.81 -13.86 -7.56
CA GLY A 68 -3.48 -14.73 -8.52
C GLY A 68 -4.63 -14.03 -9.27
N ASP A 69 -5.34 -13.14 -8.58
CA ASP A 69 -6.36 -12.24 -9.16
C ASP A 69 -6.28 -10.86 -8.49
N ILE A 70 -5.60 -9.92 -9.17
CA ILE A 70 -5.41 -8.56 -8.69
C ILE A 70 -6.73 -7.78 -8.58
N ALA A 71 -7.69 -8.03 -9.49
CA ALA A 71 -8.96 -7.30 -9.48
C ALA A 71 -9.82 -7.72 -8.29
N ALA A 72 -9.85 -9.02 -7.99
CA ALA A 72 -10.51 -9.52 -6.79
C ALA A 72 -9.88 -8.97 -5.50
N LEU A 73 -8.54 -8.95 -5.41
CA LEU A 73 -7.86 -8.39 -4.23
C LEU A 73 -8.09 -6.89 -4.07
N LEU A 74 -8.08 -6.12 -5.17
CA LEU A 74 -8.42 -4.69 -5.16
C LEU A 74 -9.85 -4.48 -4.65
N ALA A 75 -10.82 -5.22 -5.17
CA ALA A 75 -12.21 -5.16 -4.72
C ALA A 75 -12.35 -5.51 -3.23
N VAL A 76 -11.65 -6.55 -2.76
CA VAL A 76 -11.63 -6.92 -1.33
C VAL A 76 -11.10 -5.77 -0.48
N ALA A 77 -9.97 -5.16 -0.86
CA ALA A 77 -9.38 -4.06 -0.09
C ALA A 77 -10.34 -2.86 0.01
N LEU A 78 -10.94 -2.46 -1.12
CA LEU A 78 -11.89 -1.33 -1.19
C LEU A 78 -13.21 -1.59 -0.43
N LEU A 79 -13.67 -2.84 -0.35
CA LEU A 79 -14.88 -3.21 0.38
C LEU A 79 -14.65 -3.33 1.90
N VAL A 80 -13.42 -3.63 2.31
CA VAL A 80 -13.10 -3.92 3.72
C VAL A 80 -12.68 -2.66 4.47
N GLN A 81 -12.03 -1.71 3.81
CA GLN A 81 -11.62 -0.45 4.43
C GLN A 81 -11.66 0.72 3.43
N THR A 82 -11.73 1.94 3.96
CA THR A 82 -11.75 3.17 3.16
C THR A 82 -10.37 3.64 2.71
N ALA A 83 -9.31 3.02 3.21
CA ALA A 83 -7.94 3.42 2.91
C ALA A 83 -7.64 3.34 1.41
N PRO A 84 -6.84 4.27 0.87
CA PRO A 84 -6.40 4.21 -0.52
C PRO A 84 -5.67 2.90 -0.81
N VAL A 85 -5.94 2.34 -1.99
CA VAL A 85 -5.36 1.08 -2.44
C VAL A 85 -4.39 1.36 -3.57
N CYS A 86 -3.11 1.07 -3.33
CA CYS A 86 -2.03 1.21 -4.29
C CYS A 86 -1.66 -0.17 -4.84
N VAL A 87 -1.36 -0.26 -6.13
CA VAL A 87 -0.96 -1.52 -6.79
C VAL A 87 0.48 -1.40 -7.27
N LEU A 88 1.27 -2.43 -6.98
CA LEU A 88 2.68 -2.51 -7.32
C LEU A 88 2.92 -3.77 -8.15
N GLY A 89 3.55 -3.67 -9.32
CA GLY A 89 3.76 -4.84 -10.17
C GLY A 89 4.80 -4.68 -11.26
N HIS A 90 5.40 -5.78 -11.69
CA HIS A 90 6.41 -5.79 -12.75
C HIS A 90 5.81 -5.34 -14.08
N ARG A 91 6.47 -4.38 -14.72
CA ARG A 91 6.06 -3.84 -16.03
C ARG A 91 4.61 -3.31 -16.03
N LEU A 92 4.09 -2.89 -14.87
CA LEU A 92 2.89 -2.06 -14.81
C LEU A 92 3.23 -0.64 -15.20
N GLU A 93 3.40 -0.43 -16.51
CA GLU A 93 3.61 0.92 -17.04
C GLU A 93 2.35 1.77 -16.80
N PRO A 94 2.46 3.01 -16.29
CA PRO A 94 1.31 3.86 -15.97
C PRO A 94 0.34 4.07 -17.15
N VAL A 95 0.84 4.03 -18.38
CA VAL A 95 0.05 4.24 -19.60
C VAL A 95 -0.57 2.95 -20.16
N SER A 96 -0.22 1.80 -19.60
CA SER A 96 -0.71 0.50 -20.06
C SER A 96 -2.21 0.34 -19.83
N ALA A 97 -2.87 -0.44 -20.68
CA ALA A 97 -4.29 -0.78 -20.49
C ALA A 97 -4.55 -1.46 -19.14
N LYS A 98 -3.59 -2.26 -18.65
CA LYS A 98 -3.68 -2.91 -17.34
C LYS A 98 -3.66 -1.89 -16.20
N ALA A 99 -2.75 -0.92 -16.23
CA ALA A 99 -2.71 0.14 -15.23
C ALA A 99 -3.99 0.99 -15.24
N LYS A 100 -4.49 1.36 -16.43
CA LYS A 100 -5.76 2.09 -16.57
C LYS A 100 -6.94 1.33 -15.96
N SER A 101 -7.07 0.04 -16.28
CA SER A 101 -8.13 -0.80 -15.72
C SER A 101 -8.08 -0.91 -14.20
N LEU A 102 -6.88 -0.93 -13.59
CA LEU A 102 -6.74 -0.93 -12.13
C LEU A 102 -7.15 0.41 -11.50
N ILE A 103 -6.78 1.53 -12.13
CA ILE A 103 -7.22 2.87 -11.70
C ILE A 103 -8.75 3.01 -11.83
N GLU A 104 -9.33 2.60 -12.95
CA GLU A 104 -10.78 2.56 -13.16
C GLU A 104 -11.49 1.64 -12.16
N GLY A 105 -10.82 0.58 -11.71
CA GLY A 105 -11.26 -0.32 -10.65
C GLY A 105 -11.12 0.25 -9.23
N GLY A 106 -10.58 1.47 -9.07
CA GLY A 106 -10.49 2.18 -7.79
C GLY A 106 -9.10 2.20 -7.15
N ALA A 107 -8.05 1.70 -7.82
CA ALA A 107 -6.69 1.90 -7.32
C ALA A 107 -6.33 3.39 -7.31
N SER A 108 -5.78 3.88 -6.20
CA SER A 108 -5.35 5.27 -6.03
C SER A 108 -3.99 5.54 -6.70
N LEU A 109 -3.16 4.51 -6.82
CA LEU A 109 -1.86 4.56 -7.47
C LEU A 109 -1.55 3.20 -8.10
N VAL A 110 -0.95 3.21 -9.29
CA VAL A 110 -0.35 2.02 -9.91
C VAL A 110 1.12 2.31 -10.17
N TRP A 111 2.01 1.46 -9.65
CA TRP A 111 3.45 1.62 -9.76
C TRP A 111 4.11 0.41 -10.42
N GLY A 112 4.96 0.69 -11.40
CA GLY A 112 5.76 -0.31 -12.10
C GLY A 112 7.06 -0.61 -11.36
N LYS A 113 7.27 -1.87 -10.98
CA LYS A 113 8.56 -2.38 -10.50
C LYS A 113 9.44 -2.83 -11.66
N LEU A 114 10.76 -2.69 -11.50
CA LEU A 114 11.72 -3.16 -12.50
C LEU A 114 11.94 -4.67 -12.45
N SER A 115 11.62 -5.33 -11.34
CA SER A 115 11.57 -6.80 -11.21
C SER A 115 10.25 -7.27 -10.60
N GLY A 116 9.86 -8.51 -10.90
CA GLY A 116 8.67 -9.15 -10.32
C GLY A 116 8.86 -9.73 -8.92
N THR A 117 10.11 -9.89 -8.49
CA THR A 117 10.45 -10.28 -7.12
C THR A 117 11.49 -9.35 -6.55
N ALA A 118 11.43 -9.07 -5.25
CA ALA A 118 12.53 -8.43 -4.52
C ALA A 118 13.10 -7.18 -5.23
N ASP A 119 12.28 -6.20 -5.63
CA ASP A 119 12.79 -5.05 -6.40
C ASP A 119 13.89 -4.33 -5.58
N PRO A 120 15.18 -4.53 -5.92
CA PRO A 120 16.28 -4.08 -5.06
C PRO A 120 16.42 -2.56 -5.11
N LEU A 121 15.79 -1.91 -6.10
CA LEU A 121 15.77 -0.46 -6.25
C LEU A 121 14.72 0.21 -5.37
N LEU A 122 13.85 -0.57 -4.70
CA LEU A 122 13.02 -0.02 -3.62
C LEU A 122 13.87 0.42 -2.41
N ALA A 123 15.11 -0.04 -2.27
CA ALA A 123 16.05 0.50 -1.28
C ALA A 123 16.90 1.67 -1.82
N SER A 124 16.58 2.20 -3.02
CA SER A 124 17.30 3.32 -3.66
C SER A 124 16.37 4.52 -3.89
N GLU A 125 16.79 5.45 -4.75
CA GLU A 125 16.00 6.63 -5.13
C GLU A 125 14.61 6.28 -5.67
N THR A 126 14.45 5.13 -6.35
CA THR A 126 13.15 4.67 -6.86
C THR A 126 12.18 4.37 -5.72
N GLY A 127 12.66 3.74 -4.64
CA GLY A 127 11.87 3.57 -3.43
C GLY A 127 11.53 4.87 -2.73
N GLY A 128 12.46 5.84 -2.73
CA GLY A 128 12.20 7.19 -2.25
C GLY A 128 11.06 7.88 -3.00
N GLU A 129 11.04 7.78 -4.34
CA GLU A 129 9.95 8.32 -5.15
C GLU A 129 8.62 7.64 -4.85
N LEU A 130 8.60 6.29 -4.77
CA LEU A 130 7.40 5.56 -4.40
C LEU A 130 6.89 6.00 -3.02
N LEU A 131 7.76 6.16 -2.02
CA LEU A 131 7.38 6.59 -0.69
C LEU A 131 6.77 7.99 -0.68
N VAL A 132 7.31 8.93 -1.46
CA VAL A 132 6.74 10.29 -1.63
C VAL A 132 5.35 10.22 -2.26
N ARG A 133 5.15 9.36 -3.27
CA ARG A 133 3.84 9.18 -3.92
C ARG A 133 2.81 8.57 -2.97
N LEU A 134 3.21 7.58 -2.18
CA LEU A 134 2.36 6.97 -1.16
C LEU A 134 1.97 8.01 -0.11
N ASP A 135 2.91 8.83 0.35
CA ASP A 135 2.65 9.90 1.31
C ASP A 135 1.66 10.95 0.78
N ALA A 136 1.78 11.32 -0.49
CA ALA A 136 0.85 12.22 -1.16
C ALA A 136 -0.57 11.64 -1.21
N VAL A 137 -0.72 10.38 -1.66
CA VAL A 137 -2.01 9.68 -1.73
C VAL A 137 -2.69 9.62 -0.35
N ARG A 138 -1.93 9.28 0.69
CA ARG A 138 -2.42 9.27 2.07
C ARG A 138 -2.90 10.66 2.51
N SER A 139 -2.12 11.69 2.22
CA SER A 139 -2.40 13.06 2.64
C SER A 139 -3.65 13.63 1.96
N GLU A 140 -3.80 13.38 0.65
CA GLU A 140 -5.00 13.73 -0.12
C GLU A 140 -6.23 13.03 0.44
N HIS A 141 -6.15 11.71 0.69
CA HIS A 141 -7.26 10.95 1.25
C HIS A 141 -7.70 11.48 2.63
N ARG A 142 -6.75 11.79 3.51
CA ARG A 142 -7.05 12.38 4.83
C ARG A 142 -7.73 13.73 4.71
N ALA A 143 -7.31 14.58 3.77
CA ALA A 143 -7.97 15.87 3.53
C ALA A 143 -9.43 15.66 3.10
N THR A 144 -9.70 14.72 2.19
CA THR A 144 -11.06 14.38 1.76
C THR A 144 -11.94 13.88 2.91
N LEU A 145 -11.40 13.04 3.81
CA LEU A 145 -12.17 12.56 4.97
C LEU A 145 -12.54 13.70 5.93
N ILE A 146 -11.60 14.61 6.20
CA ILE A 146 -11.85 15.78 7.06
C ILE A 146 -12.93 16.69 6.46
N GLU A 147 -12.89 16.91 5.14
CA GLU A 147 -13.91 17.68 4.44
C GLU A 147 -15.29 17.00 4.49
N ALA A 148 -15.34 15.68 4.33
CA ALA A 148 -16.59 14.92 4.43
C ALA A 148 -17.20 15.01 5.83
N ASP A 149 -16.38 14.91 6.88
CA ASP A 149 -16.82 15.03 8.27
C ASP A 149 -17.27 16.45 8.64
N ALA A 150 -16.69 17.48 8.01
CA ALA A 150 -17.08 18.88 8.24
C ALA A 150 -18.44 19.25 7.63
N HIS A 151 -18.96 18.44 6.73
CA HIS A 151 -20.20 18.67 5.99
C HIS A 151 -21.34 17.68 6.29
N GLY A 152 -21.11 16.70 7.18
CA GLY A 152 -22.10 15.71 7.63
C GLY A 152 -22.70 16.06 8.99
#